data_AF-A0A9W6PWJ3-F1
#
_entry.id   AF-A0A9W6PWJ3-F1
#
_cell.length_a   1.000
_cell.length_b   1.000
_cell.length_c   1.000
_cell.angle_alpha   90.00
_cell.angle_beta   90.00
_cell.angle_gamma   90.00
#
_symmetry.space_group_name_H-M   'P 1'
#
loop_
_entity.id
_entity.type
_entity.pdbx_description
1 polymer ?
#
loop_
_entity_poly.entity_id
_entity_poly.type
_entity_poly.pdbx_seq_one_letter_code
_entity_poly.pdbx_strand_id
1 'polypeptide(L)'
;MTTNRTPSLVGTVDVDQAAANLKAAQQALLRARDEAHAARAAYDRARAIDPGSPDTLHALTVWREAELRQVDALAQLEHARDTLRAARRGTGSSPVPEAA
;
A
#
# COMPACT_ATOMS: atom_id res chain seq x y z
N MET A 1 -3.65 -48.58 -5.17
CA MET A 1 -4.78 -47.96 -4.45
C MET A 1 -4.36 -46.56 -4.06
N THR A 2 -5.19 -45.63 -4.49
CA THR A 2 -5.02 -44.18 -4.60
C THR A 2 -5.00 -43.48 -3.25
N THR A 3 -4.23 -42.41 -3.11
CA THR A 3 -4.77 -41.18 -2.49
C THR A 3 -3.95 -39.98 -2.95
N ASN A 4 -4.49 -39.34 -3.99
CA ASN A 4 -4.19 -37.97 -4.40
C ASN A 4 -4.30 -37.05 -3.18
N ARG A 5 -3.22 -36.34 -2.84
CA ARG A 5 -3.31 -35.07 -2.12
C ARG A 5 -3.13 -33.95 -3.12
N THR A 6 -4.24 -33.48 -3.69
CA THR A 6 -4.30 -32.15 -4.29
C THR A 6 -4.55 -31.15 -3.18
N PRO A 7 -3.62 -30.24 -2.86
CA PRO A 7 -3.98 -29.02 -2.15
C PRO A 7 -4.75 -28.13 -3.13
N SER A 8 -6.07 -28.30 -3.17
CA SER A 8 -6.96 -27.31 -3.76
C SER A 8 -6.98 -26.08 -2.86
N LEU A 9 -6.07 -25.14 -3.09
CA LEU A 9 -6.11 -23.80 -2.51
C LEU A 9 -5.80 -22.76 -3.60
N VAL A 10 -6.54 -22.88 -4.70
CA VAL A 10 -6.68 -21.81 -5.68
C VAL A 10 -7.94 -21.03 -5.28
N GLY A 11 -7.78 -19.83 -4.71
CA GLY A 11 -8.84 -18.82 -4.77
C GLY A 11 -9.19 -18.04 -3.50
N THR A 12 -8.64 -18.33 -2.32
CA THR A 12 -8.86 -17.49 -1.13
C THR A 12 -7.59 -16.72 -0.82
N VAL A 13 -7.63 -15.39 -0.97
CA VAL A 13 -6.61 -14.54 -0.33
C VAL A 13 -6.64 -14.85 1.15
N ASP A 14 -5.54 -15.42 1.65
CA ASP A 14 -5.40 -15.76 3.05
C ASP A 14 -5.48 -14.48 3.91
N VAL A 15 -6.23 -14.53 5.02
CA VAL A 15 -6.45 -13.37 5.89
C VAL A 15 -5.12 -12.87 6.47
N ASP A 16 -4.19 -13.77 6.78
CA ASP A 16 -2.87 -13.44 7.29
C ASP A 16 -2.02 -12.77 6.21
N GLN A 17 -2.08 -13.26 4.96
CA GLN A 17 -1.43 -12.61 3.83
C GLN A 17 -2.01 -11.21 3.57
N ALA A 18 -3.33 -11.05 3.61
CA ALA A 18 -3.98 -9.75 3.45
C ALA A 18 -3.62 -8.78 4.59
N ALA A 19 -3.50 -9.28 5.82
CA ALA A 19 -3.07 -8.48 6.97
C ALA A 19 -1.59 -8.06 6.86
N ALA A 20 -0.72 -8.96 6.38
CA ALA A 20 0.68 -8.65 6.11
C ALA A 20 0.81 -7.56 5.03
N ASN A 21 0.05 -7.68 3.93
CA ASN A 21 0.01 -6.68 2.86
C ASN A 21 -0.47 -5.32 3.38
N LEU A 22 -1.50 -5.30 4.24
CA LEU A 22 -1.97 -4.08 4.88
C LEU A 22 -0.87 -3.41 5.71
N LYS A 23 -0.15 -4.18 6.53
CA LYS A 23 0.96 -3.65 7.33
C LYS A 23 2.08 -3.10 6.46
N ALA A 24 2.42 -3.79 5.37
CA ALA A 24 3.41 -3.32 4.42
C ALA A 24 2.98 -1.99 3.76
N ALA A 25 1.72 -1.87 3.33
CA ALA A 25 1.18 -0.64 2.76
C ALA A 25 1.18 0.53 3.77
N GLN A 26 0.88 0.27 5.05
CA GLN A 26 0.98 1.27 6.11
C GLN A 26 2.42 1.79 6.27
N GLN A 27 3.40 0.89 6.25
CA GLN A 27 4.81 1.26 6.34
C GLN A 27 5.29 2.03 5.11
N ALA A 28 4.85 1.62 3.92
CA ALA A 28 5.16 2.32 2.67
C ALA A 28 4.61 3.76 2.69
N LEU A 29 3.37 3.94 3.17
CA LEU A 29 2.77 5.28 3.31
C LEU A 29 3.55 6.18 4.27
N LEU A 30 4.00 5.64 5.42
CA LEU A 30 4.81 6.42 6.36
C LEU A 30 6.10 6.90 5.70
N ARG A 31 6.81 6.00 5.00
CA ARG A 31 8.05 6.35 4.28
C ARG A 31 7.81 7.39 3.20
N ALA A 32 6.76 7.23 2.38
CA ALA A 32 6.43 8.17 1.32
C ALA A 32 6.07 9.56 1.88
N ARG A 33 5.36 9.60 3.01
CA ARG A 33 5.05 10.86 3.71
C ARG A 33 6.31 11.54 4.25
N ASP A 34 7.19 10.79 4.89
CA ASP A 34 8.43 11.33 5.45
C ASP A 34 9.35 11.87 4.34
N GLU A 35 9.41 11.16 3.20
CA GLU A 35 10.12 11.59 1.99
C GLU A 35 9.52 12.88 1.42
N ALA A 36 8.19 12.95 1.25
CA ALA A 36 7.51 14.15 0.76
C ALA A 36 7.74 15.36 1.68
N HIS A 37 7.74 15.13 3.00
CA HIS A 37 8.02 16.18 3.98
C HIS A 37 9.46 16.69 3.89
N ALA A 38 10.44 15.79 3.72
CA ALA A 38 11.85 16.14 3.56
C ALA A 38 12.10 16.88 2.25
N ALA A 39 11.50 16.42 1.14
CA ALA A 39 11.61 17.05 -0.16
C ALA A 39 10.99 18.46 -0.16
N ARG A 40 9.82 18.63 0.47
CA ARG A 40 9.20 19.95 0.66
C ARG A 40 10.10 20.89 1.45
N ALA A 41 10.70 20.43 2.55
CA ALA A 41 11.62 21.24 3.34
C ALA A 41 12.91 21.61 2.59
N ALA A 42 13.36 20.78 1.64
CA ALA A 42 14.48 21.12 0.75
C ALA A 42 14.07 22.20 -0.27
N TYR A 43 12.91 22.04 -0.91
CA TYR A 43 12.37 23.04 -1.82
C TYR A 43 12.12 24.40 -1.14
N ASP A 44 11.51 24.41 0.05
CA ASP A 44 11.26 25.64 0.79
C ASP A 44 12.56 26.37 1.14
N ARG A 45 13.64 25.63 1.48
CA ARG A 45 14.98 26.19 1.72
C ARG A 45 15.60 26.76 0.44
N ALA A 46 15.57 26.03 -0.66
CA ALA A 46 16.13 26.47 -1.94
C ALA A 46 15.39 27.72 -2.46
N ARG A 47 14.05 27.70 -2.41
CA ARG A 47 13.18 28.81 -2.81
C ARG A 47 13.43 30.08 -1.99
N ALA A 48 13.76 29.95 -0.71
CA ALA A 48 14.07 31.10 0.15
C ALA A 48 15.41 31.77 -0.19
N ILE A 49 16.34 31.04 -0.83
CA ILE A 49 17.65 31.55 -1.23
C ILE A 49 17.57 32.17 -2.62
N ASP A 50 17.16 31.38 -3.62
CA ASP A 50 16.97 31.84 -4.99
C ASP A 50 15.85 31.01 -5.67
N PRO A 51 14.67 31.60 -5.85
CA PRO A 51 13.53 30.90 -6.44
C PRO A 51 13.71 30.54 -7.93
N GLY A 52 14.61 31.23 -8.64
CA GLY A 52 14.87 31.01 -10.06
C GLY A 52 16.02 30.03 -10.34
N SER A 53 16.76 29.62 -9.30
CA SER A 53 17.91 28.74 -9.47
C SER A 53 17.51 27.35 -10.01
N PRO A 54 18.39 26.71 -10.81
CA PRO A 54 18.19 25.33 -11.24
C PRO A 54 17.97 24.36 -10.07
N ASP A 55 18.64 24.60 -8.93
CA ASP A 55 18.50 23.79 -7.72
C ASP A 55 17.09 23.88 -7.12
N THR A 56 16.48 25.07 -7.12
CA THR A 56 15.09 25.23 -6.67
C THR A 56 14.11 24.51 -7.59
N LEU A 57 14.30 24.60 -8.90
CA LEU A 57 13.46 23.89 -9.89
C LEU A 57 13.61 22.37 -9.77
N HIS A 58 14.83 21.89 -9.51
CA HIS A 58 15.08 20.49 -9.24
C HIS A 58 14.39 20.05 -7.94
N ALA A 59 14.55 20.79 -6.84
CA ALA A 59 13.92 20.49 -5.57
C ALA A 59 12.38 20.50 -5.65
N LEU A 60 11.79 21.40 -6.46
CA LEU A 60 10.36 21.40 -6.77
C LEU A 60 9.93 20.10 -7.46
N THR A 61 10.71 19.65 -8.44
CA THR A 61 10.43 18.40 -9.17
C THR A 61 10.47 17.20 -8.22
N VAL A 62 11.52 17.11 -7.39
CA VAL A 62 11.66 16.04 -6.38
C VAL A 62 10.50 16.07 -5.39
N TRP A 63 10.09 17.24 -4.91
CA TRP A 63 8.92 17.36 -4.03
C TRP A 63 7.64 16.86 -4.70
N ARG A 64 7.38 17.25 -5.96
CA ARG A 64 6.22 16.78 -6.72
C ARG A 64 6.19 15.27 -6.90
N GLU A 65 7.33 14.67 -7.23
CA GLU A 65 7.41 13.21 -7.35
C GLU A 65 7.16 12.50 -6.02
N ALA A 66 7.65 13.06 -4.91
CA ALA A 66 7.40 12.51 -3.59
C ALA A 66 5.91 12.64 -3.18
N GLU A 67 5.24 13.73 -3.56
CA GLU A 67 3.79 13.87 -3.39
C GLU A 67 3.02 12.79 -4.16
N LEU A 68 3.41 12.50 -5.41
CA LEU A 68 2.78 11.45 -6.20
C LEU A 68 2.99 10.06 -5.57
N ARG A 69 4.22 9.76 -5.12
CA ARG A 69 4.50 8.51 -4.37
C ARG A 69 3.65 8.38 -3.11
N GLN A 70 3.39 9.48 -2.40
CA GLN A 70 2.50 9.48 -1.23
C GLN A 70 1.05 9.18 -1.61
N VAL A 71 0.55 9.73 -2.72
CA VAL A 71 -0.79 9.42 -3.24
C VAL A 71 -0.90 7.95 -3.64
N ASP A 72 0.10 7.41 -4.33
CA ASP A 72 0.12 6.00 -4.72
C ASP A 72 0.13 5.08 -3.49
N ALA A 73 0.91 5.43 -2.45
CA ALA A 73 0.94 4.68 -1.21
C ALA A 73 -0.41 4.71 -0.45
N LEU A 74 -1.16 5.82 -0.53
CA LEU A 74 -2.52 5.90 0.01
C LEU A 74 -3.47 4.97 -0.74
N ALA A 75 -3.41 4.96 -2.08
CA ALA A 75 -4.23 4.06 -2.90
C ALA A 75 -3.92 2.58 -2.62
N GLN A 76 -2.64 2.24 -2.45
CA GLN A 76 -2.22 0.89 -2.05
C GLN A 76 -2.74 0.50 -0.66
N LEU A 77 -2.72 1.44 0.30
CA LEU A 77 -3.27 1.20 1.63
C LEU A 77 -4.78 0.93 1.58
N GLU A 78 -5.53 1.70 0.80
CA GLU A 78 -6.96 1.50 0.60
C GLU A 78 -7.26 0.14 -0.04
N HIS A 79 -6.55 -0.19 -1.11
CA HIS A 79 -6.66 -1.49 -1.77
C HIS A 79 -6.36 -2.67 -0.81
N ALA A 80 -5.31 -2.56 0.01
CA ALA A 80 -4.97 -3.58 0.99
C ALA A 80 -6.04 -3.72 2.09
N ARG A 81 -6.65 -2.61 2.53
CA ARG A 81 -7.78 -2.64 3.48
C ARG A 81 -8.99 -3.36 2.89
N ASP A 82 -9.33 -3.09 1.64
CA ASP A 82 -10.48 -3.72 1.00
C ASP A 82 -10.25 -5.21 0.72
N THR A 83 -9.02 -5.57 0.36
CA THR A 83 -8.59 -6.97 0.23
C THR A 83 -8.75 -7.72 1.57
N LEU A 84 -8.30 -7.13 2.68
CA LEU A 84 -8.47 -7.74 4.01
C LEU A 84 -9.94 -7.87 4.40
N ARG A 85 -10.76 -6.85 4.10
CA ARG A 85 -12.21 -6.90 4.34
C ARG A 85 -12.88 -8.01 3.52
N ALA A 86 -12.49 -8.17 2.26
CA ALA A 86 -13.02 -9.22 1.39
C ALA A 86 -12.61 -10.61 1.90
N ALA A 87 -11.34 -10.80 2.26
CA ALA A 87 -10.84 -12.05 2.82
C ALA A 87 -11.61 -12.47 4.08
N ARG A 88 -11.82 -11.53 5.02
CA ARG A 88 -12.60 -11.78 6.25
C ARG A 88 -14.07 -12.15 6.01
N ARG A 89 -14.68 -11.62 4.95
CA ARG A 89 -16.06 -11.99 4.56
C ARG A 89 -16.12 -13.34 3.86
N GLY A 90 -15.13 -13.65 3.01
CA GLY A 90 -15.04 -14.93 2.30
C GLY A 90 -14.81 -16.12 3.23
N THR A 91 -14.11 -15.93 4.36
CA THR A 91 -13.95 -16.94 5.41
C THR A 91 -15.21 -17.13 6.30
N GLY A 92 -16.25 -16.32 6.10
CA GLY A 92 -17.49 -16.34 6.89
C GLY A 92 -18.61 -17.24 6.34
N SER A 93 -18.46 -17.84 5.17
CA SER A 93 -19.44 -18.78 4.59
C SER A 93 -18.90 -20.20 4.61
N SER A 94 -18.98 -20.85 5.77
CA SER A 94 -19.10 -22.31 5.80
C SER A 94 -20.53 -22.66 5.38
N PRO A 95 -20.77 -23.42 4.29
CA PRO A 95 -22.04 -24.08 4.12
C PRO A 95 -22.19 -25.08 5.26
N VAL A 96 -23.21 -24.89 6.10
CA VAL A 96 -23.64 -25.91 7.06
C VAL A 96 -23.91 -27.18 6.24
N PRO A 97 -23.33 -28.35 6.60
CA PRO A 97 -23.70 -29.58 5.93
C PRO A 97 -25.17 -29.85 6.27
N GLU A 98 -26.04 -29.70 5.27
CA GLU A 98 -27.41 -30.16 5.36
C GLU A 98 -27.36 -31.69 5.41
N ALA A 99 -27.41 -32.22 6.63
CA ALA A 99 -27.64 -33.62 6.87
C ALA A 99 -29.12 -33.90 6.58
N ALA A 100 -29.39 -34.63 5.50
CA ALA A 100 -30.60 -35.40 5.31
C ALA A 100 -30.31 -36.61 4.40
#